data_AF-A0A8I0AAU0-F1
#
_entry.id   AF-A0A8I0AAU0-F1
#
_cell.length_a   1.000
_cell.length_b   1.000
_cell.length_c   1.000
_cell.angle_alpha   90.00
_cell.angle_beta   90.00
_cell.angle_gamma   90.00
#
_symmetry.space_group_name_H-M   'P 1'
#
loop_
_entity.id
_entity.type
_entity.pdbx_description
1 polymer ?
#
loop_
_entity_poly.entity_id
_entity_poly.type
_entity_poly.pdbx_seq_one_letter_code
_entity_poly.pdbx_strand_id
1 'polypeptide(L)'
;MESCQILKEYAQYVSKVRTYKKTLSLNEAVEKAVEECIQEGILRDFLLKHRAEVVAMSIFEYDREWEEELLRKEEFEAGRELGEQLGRKEEQKNTEKERRRADLEKLRADNAEKELMVLREKLTLLQNK
;
A
#
# COMPACT_ATOMS: atom_id res chain seq x y z
N MET A 1 47.37 8.77 -15.41
CA MET A 1 47.61 9.43 -14.11
C MET A 1 46.44 10.34 -13.70
N GLU A 2 45.73 10.98 -14.63
CA GLU A 2 44.62 11.91 -14.31
C GLU A 2 43.42 11.30 -13.56
N SER A 3 43.09 10.03 -13.80
CA SER A 3 42.02 9.35 -13.06
C SER A 3 42.26 9.31 -11.54
N CYS A 4 43.53 9.27 -11.12
CA CYS A 4 43.89 9.29 -9.70
C CYS A 4 43.70 10.69 -9.08
N GLN A 5 43.92 11.74 -9.88
CA GLN A 5 43.75 13.13 -9.44
C GLN A 5 42.27 13.48 -9.26
N ILE A 6 41.42 13.14 -10.23
CA ILE A 6 39.97 13.38 -10.12
C ILE A 6 39.36 12.64 -8.94
N LEU A 7 39.73 11.37 -8.72
CA LEU A 7 39.26 10.59 -7.56
C LEU A 7 39.71 11.20 -6.23
N LYS A 8 40.92 11.73 -6.16
CA LYS A 8 41.44 12.43 -4.99
C LYS A 8 40.63 13.70 -4.70
N GLU A 9 40.37 14.51 -5.71
CA GLU A 9 39.57 15.73 -5.58
C GLU A 9 38.12 15.43 -5.21
N TYR A 10 37.54 14.38 -5.76
CA TYR A 10 36.23 13.88 -5.35
C TYR A 10 36.20 13.46 -3.88
N ALA A 11 37.22 12.73 -3.40
CA ALA A 11 37.31 12.35 -1.99
C ALA A 11 37.42 13.58 -1.07
N GLN A 12 38.13 14.63 -1.51
CA GLN A 12 38.22 15.91 -0.78
C GLN A 12 36.85 16.62 -0.71
N TYR A 13 36.14 16.70 -1.83
CA TYR A 13 34.77 17.24 -1.88
C TYR A 13 33.83 16.50 -0.91
N VAL A 14 33.79 15.16 -0.99
CA VAL A 14 32.95 14.34 -0.10
C VAL A 14 33.31 14.54 1.38
N SER A 15 34.59 14.68 1.70
CA SER A 15 35.06 14.96 3.06
C SER A 15 34.55 16.31 3.60
N LYS A 16 34.57 17.36 2.76
CA LYS A 16 34.02 18.68 3.10
C LYS A 16 32.50 18.61 3.32
N VAL A 17 31.75 17.99 2.42
CA VAL A 17 30.29 17.80 2.58
C VAL A 17 29.96 17.10 3.89
N ARG A 18 30.66 16.00 4.21
CA ARG A 18 30.48 15.26 5.48
C ARG A 18 30.82 16.09 6.71
N THR A 19 31.81 16.98 6.60
CA THR A 19 32.20 17.86 7.70
C THR A 19 31.13 18.92 7.95
N TYR A 20 30.61 19.56 6.90
CA TYR A 20 29.56 20.56 7.01
C TYR A 20 28.21 19.98 7.41
N LYS A 21 27.87 18.77 6.97
CA LYS A 21 26.64 18.07 7.37
C LYS A 21 26.54 17.81 8.89
N LYS A 22 27.64 17.90 9.65
CA LYS A 22 27.61 17.79 11.12
C LYS A 22 26.98 19.01 11.80
N THR A 23 26.97 20.17 11.14
CA THR A 23 26.49 21.44 11.70
C THR A 23 25.42 22.13 10.85
N LEU A 24 25.31 21.78 9.57
CA LEU A 24 24.39 22.36 8.59
C LEU A 24 23.43 21.31 8.03
N SER A 25 22.31 21.76 7.44
CA SER A 25 21.44 20.88 6.65
C SER A 25 22.18 20.31 5.43
N LEU A 26 21.66 19.25 4.77
CA LEU A 26 22.39 18.67 3.62
C LEU A 26 22.60 19.71 2.52
N ASN A 27 21.57 20.49 2.22
CA ASN A 27 21.59 21.47 1.15
C ASN A 27 22.65 22.55 1.41
N GLU A 28 22.64 23.12 2.62
CA GLU A 28 23.63 24.12 3.02
C GLU A 28 25.05 23.54 3.07
N ALA A 29 25.20 22.30 3.53
CA ALA A 29 26.48 21.62 3.58
C ALA A 29 27.07 21.37 2.19
N VAL A 30 26.23 20.94 1.24
CA VAL A 30 26.62 20.72 -0.16
C VAL A 30 26.95 22.04 -0.83
N GLU A 31 26.10 23.05 -0.67
CA GLU A 31 26.29 24.35 -1.31
C GLU A 31 27.59 25.02 -0.83
N LYS A 32 27.85 25.00 0.47
CA LYS A 32 29.11 25.49 1.05
C LYS A 32 30.32 24.69 0.58
N ALA A 33 30.22 23.35 0.52
CA ALA A 33 31.32 22.52 0.04
C ALA A 33 31.63 22.77 -1.44
N VAL A 34 30.62 22.94 -2.28
CA VAL A 34 30.78 23.27 -3.71
C VAL A 34 31.51 24.59 -3.87
N GLU A 35 31.12 25.61 -3.10
CA GLU A 35 31.69 26.95 -3.20
C GLU A 35 33.18 26.99 -2.78
N GLU A 36 33.52 26.33 -1.68
CA GLU A 36 34.91 26.20 -1.24
C GLU A 36 35.74 25.33 -2.17
N CYS A 37 35.20 24.23 -2.71
CA CYS A 37 35.93 23.40 -3.67
C CYS A 37 36.27 24.17 -4.95
N ILE A 38 35.36 25.01 -5.45
CA ILE A 38 35.62 25.89 -6.60
C ILE A 38 36.75 26.87 -6.29
N GLN A 39 36.77 27.46 -5.09
CA GLN A 39 37.82 28.40 -4.65
C GLN A 39 39.19 27.72 -4.49
N GLU A 40 39.21 26.49 -3.97
CA GLU A 40 40.44 25.71 -3.75
C GLU A 40 40.95 24.98 -5.00
N GLY A 41 40.23 25.07 -6.13
CA GLY A 41 40.59 24.40 -7.37
C GLY A 41 40.26 22.91 -7.42
N ILE A 42 39.44 22.41 -6.50
CA ILE A 42 39.04 20.99 -6.38
C ILE A 42 37.80 20.76 -7.24
N LEU A 43 37.87 19.85 -8.22
CA LEU A 43 36.79 19.59 -9.19
C LEU A 43 36.24 20.88 -9.83
N ARG A 44 37.07 21.93 -9.94
CA ARG A 44 36.61 23.30 -10.20
C ARG A 44 35.77 23.42 -11.47
N ASP A 45 36.27 22.91 -12.59
CA ASP A 45 35.59 23.02 -13.88
C ASP A 45 34.29 22.19 -13.92
N PHE A 46 34.28 21.04 -13.24
CA PHE A 46 33.09 20.19 -13.10
C PHE A 46 32.02 20.90 -12.25
N LEU A 47 32.39 21.39 -11.06
CA LEU A 47 31.47 22.03 -10.13
C LEU A 47 30.94 23.37 -10.66
N LEU A 48 31.76 24.13 -11.38
CA LEU A 48 31.31 25.37 -12.05
C LEU A 48 30.23 25.08 -13.10
N LYS A 49 30.38 24.01 -13.87
CA LYS A 49 29.45 23.65 -14.93
C LYS A 49 28.18 22.97 -14.42
N HIS A 50 28.29 22.18 -13.36
CA HIS A 50 27.23 21.29 -12.85
C HIS A 50 26.69 21.69 -11.47
N ARG A 51 26.94 22.90 -10.97
CA ARG A 51 26.52 23.34 -9.62
C ARG A 51 25.05 23.02 -9.32
N ALA A 52 24.15 23.43 -10.21
CA ALA A 52 22.71 23.23 -10.01
C ALA A 52 22.34 21.74 -9.94
N GLU A 53 22.96 20.89 -10.77
CA GLU A 53 22.72 19.45 -10.79
C GLU A 53 23.28 18.76 -9.54
N VAL A 54 24.48 19.15 -9.09
CA VAL A 54 25.09 18.62 -7.87
C VAL A 54 24.25 18.97 -6.64
N VAL A 55 23.79 20.23 -6.53
CA VAL A 55 22.90 20.63 -5.44
C VAL A 55 21.57 19.88 -5.55
N ALA A 56 20.92 19.87 -6.71
CA ALA A 56 19.63 19.20 -6.90
C ALA A 56 19.66 17.70 -6.60
N MET A 57 20.67 16.99 -7.13
CA MET A 57 20.85 15.56 -6.88
C MET A 57 21.16 15.27 -5.41
N SER A 58 21.81 16.20 -4.71
CA SER A 58 22.07 16.08 -3.28
C SER A 58 20.84 16.40 -2.41
N ILE A 59 19.79 17.04 -2.95
CA ILE A 59 18.54 17.33 -2.20
C ILE A 59 17.70 16.06 -2.02
N PHE A 60 17.83 15.08 -2.93
CA PHE A 60 17.06 13.84 -2.86
C PHE A 60 17.75 12.82 -1.93
N GLU A 61 17.67 13.03 -0.61
CA GLU A 61 17.86 11.93 0.33
C GLU A 61 16.67 10.97 0.22
N TYR A 62 16.95 9.68 0.06
CA TYR A 62 15.93 8.63 0.17
C TYR A 62 15.49 8.53 1.64
N ASP A 63 14.29 9.05 1.94
CA ASP A 63 13.67 8.92 3.25
C ASP A 63 12.96 7.57 3.34
N ARG A 64 13.74 6.57 3.76
CA ARG A 64 13.26 5.20 3.93
C ARG A 64 12.09 5.11 4.92
N GLU A 65 12.11 5.90 5.99
CA GLU A 65 11.08 5.84 7.03
C GLU A 65 9.75 6.35 6.49
N TRP A 66 9.78 7.46 5.74
CA TRP A 66 8.59 7.99 5.08
C TRP A 66 8.00 7.00 4.06
N GLU A 67 8.84 6.35 3.27
CA GLU A 67 8.37 5.35 2.29
C GLU A 67 7.81 4.10 2.97
N GLU A 68 8.46 3.60 4.03
CA GLU A 68 7.94 2.47 4.82
C GLU A 68 6.60 2.80 5.51
N GLU A 69 6.43 4.04 6.01
CA GLU A 69 5.16 4.49 6.59
C GLU A 69 4.05 4.56 5.54
N LEU A 70 4.37 5.07 4.35
CA LEU A 70 3.42 5.14 3.24
C LEU A 70 2.96 3.74 2.83
N LEU A 71 3.89 2.82 2.60
CA LEU A 71 3.59 1.42 2.29
C LEU A 71 2.73 0.77 3.36
N ARG A 72 3.03 1.01 4.64
CA ARG A 72 2.25 0.46 5.75
C ARG A 72 0.81 0.98 5.77
N LYS A 73 0.59 2.24 5.41
CA LYS A 73 -0.78 2.82 5.31
C LYS A 73 -1.55 2.17 4.17
N GLU A 74 -0.94 2.04 3.00
CA GLU A 74 -1.56 1.41 1.83
C GLU A 74 -1.94 -0.04 2.10
N GLU A 75 -1.02 -0.83 2.68
CA GLU A 75 -1.28 -2.23 3.06
C GLU A 75 -2.40 -2.35 4.10
N PHE A 76 -2.45 -1.44 5.07
CA PHE A 76 -3.52 -1.42 6.07
C PHE A 76 -4.88 -1.10 5.44
N GLU A 77 -4.94 -0.13 4.53
CA GLU A 77 -6.17 0.24 3.83
C GLU A 77 -6.67 -0.88 2.93
N ALA A 78 -5.77 -1.51 2.16
CA ALA A 78 -6.09 -2.67 1.34
C ALA A 78 -6.62 -3.84 2.19
N GLY A 79 -5.99 -4.09 3.35
CA GLY A 79 -6.45 -5.10 4.31
C GLY A 79 -7.85 -4.81 4.88
N ARG A 80 -8.12 -3.55 5.22
CA ARG A 80 -9.44 -3.11 5.71
C ARG A 80 -10.52 -3.31 4.65
N GLU A 81 -10.28 -2.88 3.42
CA GLU A 81 -11.23 -3.02 2.31
C GLU A 81 -11.52 -4.49 1.99
N LEU A 82 -10.48 -5.32 1.96
CA LEU A 82 -10.65 -6.77 1.74
C LEU A 82 -11.49 -7.40 2.86
N GLY A 83 -11.21 -7.05 4.12
CA GLY A 83 -11.97 -7.52 5.27
C GLY A 83 -13.46 -7.17 5.18
N GLU A 84 -13.78 -5.92 4.83
CA GLU A 84 -15.16 -5.49 4.63
C GLU A 84 -15.85 -6.21 3.46
N GLN A 85 -15.14 -6.39 2.33
CA GLN A 85 -15.69 -7.11 1.19
C GLN A 85 -15.98 -8.57 1.52
N LEU A 86 -15.08 -9.23 2.26
CA LEU A 86 -15.28 -10.61 2.71
C LEU A 86 -16.47 -10.71 3.67
N GLY A 87 -16.57 -9.78 4.63
CA GLY A 87 -17.71 -9.69 5.55
C GLY A 87 -19.04 -9.55 4.81
N ARG A 88 -19.14 -8.62 3.85
CA ARG A 88 -20.34 -8.42 3.02
C ARG A 88 -20.69 -9.68 2.22
N LYS A 89 -19.70 -10.35 1.62
CA LYS A 89 -19.92 -11.60 0.86
C LYS A 89 -20.41 -12.73 1.76
N GLU A 90 -19.88 -12.84 2.97
CA GLU A 90 -20.30 -13.86 3.92
C GLU A 90 -21.72 -13.63 4.43
N GLU A 91 -22.06 -12.38 4.74
CA GLU A 91 -23.42 -11.98 5.10
C GLU A 91 -24.42 -12.32 4.00
N GLN A 92 -24.13 -11.94 2.75
CA GLN A 92 -24.97 -12.27 1.59
C GLN A 92 -25.18 -13.78 1.43
N LYS A 93 -24.12 -14.58 1.57
CA LYS A 93 -24.22 -16.05 1.52
C LYS A 93 -25.09 -16.60 2.64
N ASN A 94 -24.99 -16.05 3.85
CA ASN A 94 -25.82 -16.49 4.97
C ASN A 94 -27.29 -16.12 4.74
N THR A 95 -27.58 -14.89 4.32
CA THR A 95 -28.95 -14.49 3.96
C THR A 95 -29.53 -15.36 2.84
N GLU A 96 -28.74 -15.71 1.83
CA GLU A 96 -29.20 -16.59 0.75
C GLU A 96 -29.49 -18.01 1.25
N LYS A 97 -28.63 -18.56 2.13
CA LYS A 97 -28.86 -19.86 2.75
C LYS A 97 -30.13 -19.86 3.61
N GLU A 98 -30.38 -18.80 4.36
CA GLU A 98 -31.60 -18.65 5.17
C GLU A 98 -32.84 -18.58 4.30
N ARG A 99 -32.82 -17.79 3.22
CA ARG A 99 -33.93 -17.75 2.25
C ARG A 99 -34.21 -19.12 1.65
N ARG A 100 -33.17 -19.83 1.22
CA ARG A 100 -33.32 -21.20 0.68
C ARG A 100 -33.90 -22.19 1.70
N ARG A 101 -33.54 -22.06 2.98
CA ARG A 101 -34.10 -22.89 4.05
C ARG A 101 -35.59 -22.59 4.24
N ALA A 102 -35.96 -21.31 4.29
CA ALA A 102 -37.35 -20.90 4.41
C ALA A 102 -38.21 -21.37 3.21
N ASP A 103 -37.69 -21.24 1.99
CA ASP A 103 -38.36 -21.71 0.77
C ASP A 103 -38.59 -23.23 0.79
N LEU A 104 -37.58 -24.00 1.24
CA LEU A 104 -37.69 -25.45 1.37
C LEU A 104 -38.70 -25.86 2.44
N GLU A 105 -38.73 -25.16 3.57
CA GLU A 105 -39.67 -25.40 4.66
C GLU A 105 -41.11 -25.11 4.21
N LYS A 106 -41.33 -24.00 3.49
CA LYS A 106 -42.63 -23.68 2.90
C LYS A 106 -43.09 -24.75 1.91
N LEU A 107 -42.23 -25.21 1.01
CA LEU A 107 -42.56 -26.27 0.07
C LEU A 107 -42.96 -27.57 0.78
N ARG A 108 -42.29 -27.90 1.90
CA ARG A 108 -42.65 -29.07 2.72
C ARG A 108 -44.03 -28.91 3.36
N ALA A 109 -44.33 -27.73 3.90
CA ALA A 109 -45.65 -27.44 4.48
C ALA A 109 -46.76 -27.55 3.41
N ASP A 110 -46.58 -26.92 2.25
CA ASP A 110 -47.53 -26.97 1.14
C ASP A 110 -47.80 -28.42 0.67
N ASN A 111 -46.77 -29.27 0.63
CA ASN A 111 -46.92 -30.68 0.30
C ASN A 111 -47.66 -31.47 1.38
N ALA A 112 -47.33 -31.25 2.65
CA ALA A 112 -48.01 -31.90 3.77
C ALA A 112 -49.51 -31.53 3.82
N GLU A 113 -49.85 -30.27 3.55
CA GLU A 113 -51.25 -29.81 3.47
C GLU A 113 -52.03 -30.53 2.36
N LYS A 114 -51.44 -30.69 1.17
CA LYS A 114 -52.05 -31.44 0.06
C LYS A 114 -52.27 -32.91 0.41
N GLU A 115 -51.29 -33.56 1.05
CA GLU A 115 -51.44 -34.96 1.48
C GLU A 115 -52.55 -35.12 2.52
N LEU A 116 -52.62 -34.20 3.49
CA LEU A 116 -53.69 -34.16 4.49
C LEU A 116 -55.08 -33.98 3.87
N MET A 117 -55.18 -33.14 2.84
CA MET A 117 -56.42 -32.94 2.08
C MET A 117 -56.89 -34.24 1.43
N VAL A 118 -55.99 -34.93 0.71
CA VAL A 118 -56.28 -36.20 0.05
C VAL A 118 -56.68 -37.28 1.07
N LEU A 119 -56.01 -37.35 2.22
CA LEU A 119 -56.35 -38.30 3.27
C LEU A 119 -57.73 -38.01 3.89
N ARG A 120 -58.08 -36.73 4.12
CA ARG A 120 -59.42 -36.35 4.59
C ARG A 120 -60.50 -36.75 3.61
N GLU A 121 -60.32 -36.49 2.32
CA GLU A 121 -61.27 -36.91 1.27
C GLU A 121 -61.48 -38.43 1.28
N LYS A 122 -60.40 -39.22 1.31
CA LYS A 122 -60.49 -40.69 1.41
C LYS A 122 -61.24 -41.16 2.65
N LEU A 123 -61.00 -40.53 3.81
CA LEU A 123 -61.68 -40.86 5.06
C LEU A 123 -63.20 -40.62 4.94
N THR A 124 -63.61 -39.49 4.35
CA THR A 124 -65.04 -39.18 4.16
C THR A 124 -65.75 -40.19 3.25
N LEU A 125 -65.06 -40.67 2.21
CA LEU A 125 -65.60 -41.71 1.32
C LEU A 125 -65.75 -43.07 2.02
N LEU A 126 -64.89 -43.37 3.00
CA LEU A 126 -64.98 -44.60 3.79
C LEU A 126 -66.08 -44.54 4.86
N GLN A 127 -66.37 -43.36 5.41
CA GLN A 127 -67.42 -43.16 6.41
C GLN A 127 -68.85 -43.10 5.82
N ASN A 128 -68.97 -42.83 4.52
CA ASN A 128 -70.25 -42.77 3.79
C ASN A 128 -70.61 -44.07 3.04
N LYS A 129 -69.92 -45.18 3.31
CA LYS A 129 -70.23 -46.54 2.83
C LYS A 129 -70.74 -47.40 3.97
#